data_AF-A0A9X2LW16-F1
#
_entry.id   AF-A0A9X2LW16-F1
#
_cell.length_a   1.000
_cell.length_b   1.000
_cell.length_c   1.000
_cell.angle_alpha   90.00
_cell.angle_beta   90.00
_cell.angle_gamma   90.00
#
_symmetry.space_group_name_H-M   'P 1'
#
loop_
_entity.id
_entity.type
_entity.pdbx_description
1 polymer ?
#
loop_
_entity_poly.entity_id
_entity_poly.type
_entity_poly.pdbx_seq_one_letter_code
_entity_poly.pdbx_strand_id
1 'polypeptide(L)'
;MGIRDLFSSKKEEPPANPAMAELGREYANAKRHGDRKTVRRIARQFAEQSNGDTDAASFEHGKSTYEAIPPGYSKPRRGRRR
;
A
#
# COMPACT_ATOMS: atom_id res chain seq x y z
N MET A 1 -28.22 -15.19 10.80
CA MET A 1 -27.15 -15.08 9.78
C MET A 1 -26.23 -13.95 10.20
N GLY A 2 -24.98 -14.25 10.59
CA GLY A 2 -24.07 -13.30 11.23
C GLY A 2 -23.30 -12.45 10.21
N ILE A 3 -23.37 -11.13 10.36
CA ILE A 3 -22.59 -10.13 9.60
C ILE A 3 -21.14 -9.97 10.10
N ARG A 4 -20.51 -11.03 10.62
CA ARG A 4 -19.26 -10.91 11.40
C ARG A 4 -17.98 -11.33 10.68
N ASP A 5 -18.02 -11.62 9.39
CA ASP A 5 -16.84 -12.12 8.66
C ASP A 5 -16.39 -11.21 7.50
N LEU A 6 -16.68 -9.90 7.54
CA LEU A 6 -16.16 -8.98 6.50
C LEU A 6 -14.73 -8.46 6.79
N PHE A 7 -14.20 -8.74 7.98
CA PHE A 7 -12.82 -8.43 8.34
C PHE A 7 -12.08 -9.76 8.58
N SER A 8 -11.80 -10.47 7.50
CA SER A 8 -10.80 -11.54 7.55
C SER A 8 -9.46 -10.89 7.88
N SER A 9 -9.14 -10.85 9.18
CA SER A 9 -7.80 -10.59 9.67
C SER A 9 -6.94 -11.76 9.23
N LYS A 10 -6.49 -11.74 7.97
CA LYS A 10 -5.34 -12.54 7.56
C LYS A 10 -4.27 -12.24 8.61
N LYS A 11 -3.74 -13.29 9.24
CA LYS A 11 -2.63 -13.15 10.17
C LYS A 11 -1.50 -12.48 9.39
N GLU A 12 -1.35 -11.17 9.55
CA GLU A 12 -0.27 -10.41 8.95
C GLU A 12 0.98 -10.86 9.70
N GLU A 13 1.72 -11.79 9.10
CA GLU A 13 3.06 -12.07 9.58
C GLU A 13 3.86 -10.76 9.51
N PRO A 14 4.61 -10.42 10.59
CA PRO A 14 5.38 -9.20 10.59
C PRO A 14 6.37 -9.23 9.42
N PRO A 15 6.46 -8.15 8.62
CA PRO A 15 7.40 -8.10 7.51
C PRO A 15 8.83 -8.23 8.05
N ALA A 16 9.67 -8.94 7.29
CA ALA A 16 11.07 -9.17 7.66
C ALA A 16 11.85 -7.84 7.84
N ASN A 17 11.50 -6.81 7.08
CA ASN A 17 11.99 -5.44 7.28
C ASN A 17 10.80 -4.47 7.48
N PRO A 18 10.49 -4.08 8.72
CA PRO A 18 9.36 -3.18 9.00
C PRO A 18 9.52 -1.79 8.38
N ALA A 19 10.75 -1.25 8.32
CA ALA A 19 10.98 0.06 7.73
C ALA A 19 10.67 0.08 6.21
N MET A 20 10.99 -1.01 5.50
CA MET A 20 10.66 -1.15 4.08
C MET A 20 9.15 -1.30 3.86
N ALA A 21 8.47 -2.00 4.76
CA ALA A 21 7.01 -2.10 4.72
C ALA A 21 6.32 -0.75 4.96
N GLU A 22 6.83 0.08 5.87
CA GLU A 22 6.33 1.45 6.07
C GLU A 22 6.54 2.31 4.83
N LEU A 23 7.72 2.25 4.20
CA LEU A 23 7.99 2.90 2.89
C LEU A 23 6.98 2.46 1.81
N GLY A 24 6.66 1.17 1.75
CA GLY A 24 5.64 0.63 0.85
C GLY A 24 4.24 1.18 1.10
N ARG A 25 3.85 1.32 2.38
CA ARG A 25 2.57 1.95 2.76
C ARG A 25 2.54 3.43 2.36
N GLU A 26 3.60 4.18 2.63
CA GLU A 26 3.68 5.59 2.24
C GLU A 26 3.63 5.77 0.72
N TYR A 27 4.30 4.89 -0.02
CA TYR A 27 4.24 4.87 -1.49
C TYR A 27 2.80 4.69 -1.99
N ALA A 28 2.07 3.73 -1.43
CA ALA A 28 0.68 3.45 -1.78
C ALA A 28 -0.25 4.63 -1.45
N ASN A 29 -0.03 5.27 -0.30
CA ASN A 29 -0.73 6.49 0.09
C ASN A 29 -0.48 7.63 -0.92
N ALA A 30 0.79 7.95 -1.19
CA ALA A 30 1.15 9.00 -2.15
C ALA A 30 0.56 8.72 -3.55
N LYS A 31 0.62 7.47 -4.01
CA LYS A 31 0.02 7.03 -5.28
C LYS A 31 -1.50 7.22 -5.30
N ARG A 32 -2.18 6.85 -4.22
CA ARG A 32 -3.64 7.00 -4.07
C ARG A 32 -4.09 8.47 -4.09
N HIS A 33 -3.27 9.36 -3.53
CA HIS A 33 -3.50 10.80 -3.51
C HIS A 33 -2.96 11.55 -4.75
N GLY A 34 -2.23 10.85 -5.64
CA GLY A 34 -1.67 11.45 -6.86
C GLY A 34 -0.43 12.32 -6.62
N ASP A 35 0.23 12.21 -5.46
CA ASP A 35 1.46 12.91 -5.15
C ASP A 35 2.66 12.24 -5.87
N ARG A 36 2.85 12.64 -7.12
CA ARG A 36 3.92 12.11 -7.99
C ARG A 36 5.32 12.43 -7.46
N LYS A 37 5.50 13.52 -6.71
CA LYS A 37 6.81 13.91 -6.18
C LYS A 37 7.21 12.97 -5.06
N THR A 38 6.28 12.69 -4.15
CA THR A 38 6.51 11.75 -3.05
C THR A 38 6.67 10.32 -3.55
N VAL A 39 5.86 9.88 -4.52
CA VAL A 39 6.04 8.58 -5.19
C VAL A 39 7.45 8.42 -5.74
N ARG A 40 7.96 9.41 -6.49
CA ARG A 40 9.31 9.38 -7.06
C ARG A 40 10.40 9.40 -5.99
N ARG A 41 10.23 10.21 -4.94
CA ARG A 41 11.16 10.29 -3.81
C ARG A 41 11.28 8.93 -3.11
N ILE A 42 10.15 8.30 -2.80
CA ILE A 42 10.10 7.00 -2.14
C ILE A 42 10.68 5.91 -3.03
N ALA A 43 10.36 5.89 -4.33
CA ALA A 43 10.93 4.92 -5.27
C ALA A 43 12.47 5.01 -5.34
N ARG A 44 13.02 6.24 -5.32
CA ARG A 44 14.46 6.46 -5.27
C ARG A 44 15.06 6.01 -3.94
N GLN A 45 14.43 6.36 -2.83
CA GLN A 45 14.86 5.95 -1.50
C GLN A 45 14.87 4.42 -1.36
N PHE A 46 13.85 3.74 -1.87
CA PHE A 46 13.79 2.29 -1.92
C PHE A 46 14.95 1.72 -2.74
N ALA A 47 15.21 2.25 -3.94
CA ALA A 47 16.32 1.79 -4.77
C ALA A 47 17.72 2.01 -4.13
N GLU A 48 17.87 3.05 -3.31
CA GLU A 48 19.13 3.36 -2.61
C GLU A 48 19.30 2.53 -1.32
N GLN A 49 18.19 2.14 -0.66
CA GLN A 49 18.21 1.49 0.65
C GLN A 49 17.90 -0.01 0.62
N SER A 50 17.28 -0.52 -0.45
CA SER A 50 16.96 -1.95 -0.57
C SER A 50 18.23 -2.77 -0.80
N ASN A 51 18.46 -3.79 0.01
CA ASN A 51 19.64 -4.64 -0.07
C ASN A 51 19.32 -6.09 -0.52
N GLY A 52 18.12 -6.34 -1.05
CA GLY A 52 17.77 -7.64 -1.63
C GLY A 52 16.27 -7.91 -1.69
N ASP A 53 15.92 -9.14 -2.06
CA ASP A 53 14.54 -9.59 -2.30
C ASP A 53 13.67 -9.51 -1.04
N THR A 54 14.25 -9.66 0.15
CA THR A 54 13.55 -9.55 1.44
C THR A 54 13.00 -8.13 1.66
N ASP A 55 13.76 -7.10 1.27
CA ASP A 55 13.34 -5.71 1.39
C ASP A 55 12.25 -5.39 0.36
N ALA A 56 12.39 -5.92 -0.85
CA ALA A 56 11.37 -5.80 -1.91
C ALA A 56 10.05 -6.47 -1.51
N ALA A 57 10.11 -7.67 -0.93
CA ALA A 57 8.95 -8.36 -0.40
C ALA A 57 8.28 -7.58 0.74
N SER A 58 9.08 -7.00 1.64
CA SER A 58 8.57 -6.17 2.74
C SER A 58 7.90 -4.88 2.23
N PHE A 59 8.50 -4.23 1.24
CA PHE A 59 7.91 -3.06 0.58
C PHE A 59 6.59 -3.37 -0.12
N GLU A 60 6.53 -4.45 -0.90
CA GLU A 60 5.29 -4.88 -1.56
C GLU A 60 4.22 -5.32 -0.54
N HIS A 61 4.61 -5.97 0.56
CA HIS A 61 3.71 -6.26 1.68
C HIS A 61 3.09 -4.96 2.21
N GLY A 62 3.90 -3.97 2.55
CA GLY A 62 3.43 -2.65 3.00
C GLY A 62 2.46 -1.98 2.02
N LYS A 63 2.83 -1.94 0.74
CA LYS A 63 1.98 -1.37 -0.31
C LYS A 63 0.64 -2.09 -0.43
N SER A 64 0.65 -3.42 -0.46
CA SER A 64 -0.56 -4.23 -0.62
C SER A 64 -1.50 -4.10 0.58
N THR A 65 -0.97 -4.02 1.81
CA THR A 65 -1.79 -3.80 3.02
C THR A 65 -2.53 -2.47 2.97
N TYR A 66 -1.89 -1.40 2.46
CA TYR A 66 -2.56 -0.11 2.33
C TYR A 66 -3.56 -0.08 1.15
N GLU A 67 -3.19 -0.66 0.00
CA GLU A 67 -4.09 -0.74 -1.17
C GLU A 67 -5.34 -1.60 -0.88
N ALA A 68 -5.25 -2.56 0.04
CA ALA A 68 -6.39 -3.37 0.50
C ALA A 68 -7.41 -2.55 1.32
N ILE A 69 -7.04 -1.39 1.87
CA ILE A 69 -7.95 -0.52 2.61
C ILE A 69 -8.95 0.08 1.60
N PRO A 70 -10.25 -0.25 1.70
CA PRO A 70 -11.25 0.32 0.82
C PRO A 70 -11.26 1.84 0.95
N PRO A 71 -11.53 2.58 -0.12
CA PRO A 71 -11.76 4.00 0.03
C PRO A 71 -12.98 4.23 0.93
N GLY A 72 -12.82 5.09 1.94
CA GLY A 72 -13.88 5.40 2.93
C GLY A 72 -15.16 5.98 2.32
N TYR A 73 -15.11 6.33 1.03
CA TYR A 73 -16.25 6.65 0.19
C TYR A 73 -15.97 6.06 -1.19
N SER A 74 -16.94 5.34 -1.75
CA SER A 74 -16.93 5.00 -3.17
C SER A 74 -16.88 6.31 -3.95
N LYS A 75 -15.76 6.61 -4.61
CA LYS A 75 -15.74 7.71 -5.58
C LYS A 75 -16.90 7.44 -6.54
N PRO A 76 -17.87 8.36 -6.70
CA PRO A 76 -18.91 8.16 -7.69
C PRO A 76 -18.18 7.89 -9.01
N ARG A 77 -18.46 6.72 -9.62
CA ARG A 77 -17.94 6.39 -10.94
C ARG A 77 -18.30 7.59 -11.80
N ARG A 78 -17.32 8.42 -12.16
CA ARG A 78 -17.56 9.60 -12.98
C ARG A 78 -18.25 9.05 -14.21
N GLY A 79 -19.56 9.33 -14.32
CA GLY A 79 -20.35 8.90 -15.45
C GLY A 79 -19.56 9.29 -16.68
N ARG A 80 -19.24 8.28 -17.49
CA ARG A 80 -18.69 8.47 -18.83
C ARG A 80 -19.72 9.33 -19.56
N ARG A 81 -19.54 10.65 -19.51
CA ARG A 81 -20.42 11.58 -20.19
C ARG A 81 -19.98 11.55 -21.65
N ARG A 82 -20.96 11.14 -22.47
CA ARG A 82 -20.97 10.93 -23.92
C ARG A 82 -20.66 9.49 -24.31
#